data_AF-A0A8D8QBM1-F1
#
_entry.id   AF-A0A8D8QBM1-F1
#
_cell.length_a   1.000
_cell.length_b   1.000
_cell.length_c   1.000
_cell.angle_alpha   90.00
_cell.angle_beta   90.00
_cell.angle_gamma   90.00
#
_symmetry.space_group_name_H-M   'P 1'
#
loop_
_entity.id
_entity.type
_entity.pdbx_description
1 polymer ?
#
loop_
_entity_poly.entity_id
_entity_poly.type
_entity_poly.pdbx_seq_one_letter_code
_entity_poly.pdbx_strand_id
1 'polypeptide(L)'
;MNQVLSILNTVMQMDVQRSEIDNCYRLGKRNHKYPGRPLLVKFVTEWRKVEMLKKGHKLKGRKLWVDEDYTKEVMERRKELIPKMMGIRKSGKFAILKKDKIFVNGIELEETGDEEQNETADVNVKMKKTDTAGRQVEPKKIRQSKSKKK
;
A
#
# COMPACT_ATOMS: atom_id res chain seq x y z
N MET A 1 21.36 -4.55 17.90
CA MET A 1 20.15 -4.81 18.71
C MET A 1 19.69 -3.54 19.43
N ASN A 2 20.47 -2.97 20.36
CA ASN A 2 20.08 -1.81 21.17
C ASN A 2 19.68 -0.57 20.35
N GLN A 3 20.39 -0.28 19.26
CA GLN A 3 20.03 0.82 18.34
C GLN A 3 18.65 0.63 17.68
N VAL A 4 18.28 -0.60 17.35
CA VAL A 4 16.96 -0.90 16.74
C VAL A 4 15.86 -0.65 17.75
N LEU A 5 16.00 -1.19 18.97
CA LEU A 5 15.06 -0.94 20.07
C LEU A 5 14.92 0.55 20.37
N SER A 6 16.02 1.30 20.39
CA SER A 6 15.99 2.76 20.58
C SER A 6 15.19 3.46 19.49
N ILE A 7 15.37 3.10 18.22
CA ILE A 7 14.59 3.69 17.12
C ILE A 7 13.11 3.34 17.23
N LEU A 8 12.78 2.07 17.50
CA LEU A 8 11.39 1.62 17.64
C LEU A 8 10.69 2.35 18.81
N ASN A 9 11.33 2.42 19.97
CA ASN A 9 10.71 2.97 21.18
C ASN A 9 10.71 4.50 21.18
N THR A 10 11.80 5.14 20.74
CA THR A 10 11.95 6.61 20.81
C THR A 10 11.34 7.31 19.59
N VAL A 11 11.63 6.81 18.39
CA VAL A 11 11.23 7.49 17.14
C VAL A 11 9.85 7.02 16.70
N MET A 12 9.63 5.71 16.68
CA MET A 12 8.34 5.16 16.24
C MET A 12 7.30 5.14 17.37
N GLN A 13 7.71 5.31 18.63
CA GLN A 13 6.85 5.24 19.82
C GLN A 13 6.07 3.92 19.85
N MET A 14 6.79 2.83 19.65
CA MET A 14 6.30 1.48 19.82
C MET A 14 6.93 0.97 21.11
N ASP A 15 6.16 0.65 22.14
CA ASP A 15 6.72 0.04 23.35
C ASP A 15 7.10 -1.41 23.02
N VAL A 16 8.31 -1.61 22.50
CA VAL A 16 8.85 -2.90 22.06
C VAL A 16 9.90 -3.37 23.03
N GLN A 17 9.71 -4.58 23.54
CA GLN A 17 10.65 -5.28 24.39
C GLN A 17 11.58 -6.17 23.56
N ARG A 18 12.78 -6.47 24.09
CA ARG A 18 13.77 -7.32 23.41
C ARG A 18 13.23 -8.70 23.06
N SER A 19 12.38 -9.25 23.91
CA SER A 19 11.72 -10.56 23.77
C SER A 19 10.75 -10.64 22.60
N GLU A 20 10.29 -9.50 22.08
CA GLU A 20 9.34 -9.45 20.96
C GLU A 20 10.05 -9.49 19.60
N ILE A 21 11.37 -9.35 19.59
CA ILE A 21 12.23 -9.47 18.41
C ILE A 21 12.86 -10.86 18.39
N ASP A 22 12.37 -11.71 17.49
CA ASP A 22 12.94 -13.03 17.22
C ASP A 22 14.38 -12.88 16.70
N ASN A 23 14.54 -12.19 15.56
CA ASN A 23 15.82 -12.06 14.90
C ASN A 23 16.05 -10.67 14.31
N CYS A 24 17.32 -10.25 14.26
CA CYS A 24 17.70 -8.92 13.77
C CYS A 24 19.12 -8.96 13.20
N TYR A 25 19.27 -8.85 11.89
CA TYR A 25 20.56 -8.92 11.20
C TYR A 25 20.61 -8.05 9.95
N ARG A 26 21.81 -7.76 9.43
CA ARG A 26 21.98 -6.96 8.21
C ARG A 26 22.00 -7.86 6.97
N LEU A 27 21.31 -7.44 5.92
CA LEU A 27 21.27 -8.16 4.64
C LEU A 27 22.49 -7.86 3.77
N GLY A 28 22.96 -8.85 3.02
CA GLY A 28 24.05 -8.71 2.04
C GLY A 28 25.47 -8.70 2.63
N LYS A 29 26.47 -8.80 1.73
CA LYS A 29 27.90 -8.84 2.08
C LYS A 29 28.38 -7.47 2.60
N ARG A 30 29.36 -7.48 3.51
CA ARG A 30 29.98 -6.25 4.02
C ARG A 30 30.68 -5.54 2.87
N ASN A 31 30.30 -4.30 2.59
CA ASN A 31 30.92 -3.47 1.56
C ASN A 31 31.30 -2.12 2.17
N HIS A 32 32.60 -1.80 2.15
CA HIS A 32 33.12 -0.53 2.71
C HIS A 32 32.68 0.68 1.89
N LYS A 33 32.40 0.52 0.60
CA LYS A 33 31.91 1.59 -0.29
C LYS A 33 30.42 1.91 -0.07
N TYR A 34 29.64 0.93 0.38
CA TYR A 34 28.20 1.06 0.62
C TYR A 34 27.84 0.57 2.03
N PRO A 35 28.07 1.40 3.08
CA PRO A 35 27.87 0.98 4.48
C PRO A 35 26.38 0.82 4.88
N GLY A 36 25.46 1.31 4.05
CA GLY A 36 24.01 1.36 4.27
C GLY A 36 23.25 0.06 3.99
N ARG A 37 23.76 -1.09 4.41
CA ARG A 37 23.05 -2.38 4.26
C ARG A 37 21.67 -2.35 4.96
N PRO A 38 20.61 -2.85 4.30
CA PRO A 38 19.30 -3.04 4.93
C PRO A 38 19.39 -3.94 6.16
N LEU A 39 18.45 -3.75 7.08
CA LEU A 39 18.39 -4.48 8.33
C LEU A 39 17.07 -5.26 8.34
N LEU A 40 17.16 -6.59 8.40
CA LEU A 40 16.00 -7.44 8.54
C LEU A 40 15.68 -7.59 10.02
N VAL A 41 14.45 -7.25 10.39
CA VAL A 41 13.93 -7.43 11.74
C VAL A 41 12.75 -8.37 11.66
N LYS A 42 12.88 -9.53 12.32
CA LYS A 42 11.83 -10.51 12.46
C LYS A 42 11.24 -10.39 13.86
N PHE A 43 9.95 -10.13 13.92
CA PHE A 43 9.19 -10.11 15.16
C PHE A 43 8.68 -11.50 15.50
N VAL A 44 8.47 -11.77 16.79
CA VAL A 44 7.81 -13.00 17.25
C VAL A 44 6.35 -13.06 16.78
N THR A 45 5.70 -11.89 16.71
CA THR A 45 4.29 -11.77 16.37
C THR A 45 4.04 -10.83 15.18
N GLU A 46 3.15 -11.22 14.27
CA GLU A 46 2.82 -10.42 13.08
C GLU A 46 2.19 -9.06 13.43
N TRP A 47 1.42 -8.97 14.53
CA TRP A 47 0.79 -7.71 14.93
C TRP A 47 1.82 -6.59 15.18
N ARG A 48 2.99 -6.93 15.73
CA ARG A 48 4.11 -5.99 15.92
C ARG A 48 4.68 -5.49 14.60
N LYS A 49 4.82 -6.39 13.61
CA LYS A 49 5.20 -6.01 12.25
C LYS A 49 4.18 -5.04 11.65
N VAL A 50 2.89 -5.34 11.75
CA VAL A 50 1.81 -4.47 11.24
C VAL A 50 1.79 -3.12 11.94
N GLU A 51 1.98 -3.11 13.27
CA GLU A 51 2.10 -1.88 14.06
C GLU A 51 3.28 -1.01 13.58
N MET A 52 4.44 -1.62 13.34
CA MET A 52 5.63 -0.95 12.82
C MET A 52 5.35 -0.28 11.48
N LEU A 53 4.73 -1.02 10.55
CA LEU A 53 4.45 -0.53 9.21
C LEU A 53 3.48 0.66 9.25
N LYS A 54 2.43 0.60 10.09
CA LYS A 54 1.50 1.73 10.31
C LYS A 54 2.23 2.98 10.81
N LYS A 55 3.20 2.82 11.71
CA LYS A 55 3.99 3.90 12.30
C LYS A 55 5.19 4.32 11.44
N GLY A 56 5.43 3.68 10.28
CA GLY A 56 6.53 4.01 9.37
C GLY A 56 6.58 5.47 8.93
N HIS A 57 5.42 6.15 8.87
CA HIS A 57 5.34 7.58 8.57
C HIS A 57 6.11 8.47 9.56
N LYS A 58 6.35 8.02 10.81
CA LYS A 58 7.13 8.74 11.82
C LYS A 58 8.62 8.81 11.50
N LEU A 59 9.09 8.02 10.53
CA LEU A 59 10.45 8.07 10.02
C LEU A 59 10.64 9.12 8.91
N LYS A 60 9.55 9.75 8.43
CA LYS A 60 9.63 10.82 7.43
C LYS A 60 10.52 11.97 7.95
N GLY A 61 11.36 12.51 7.07
CA GLY A 61 12.37 13.52 7.43
C GLY A 61 13.68 12.94 7.96
N ARG A 62 13.75 11.63 8.23
CA ARG A 62 15.00 10.92 8.54
C ARG A 62 15.51 10.18 7.30
N LYS A 63 16.80 9.81 7.30
CA LYS A 63 17.44 8.99 6.25
C LYS A 63 17.14 7.49 6.41
N LEU A 64 15.96 7.15 6.94
CA LEU A 64 15.54 5.80 7.27
C LEU A 64 14.12 5.57 6.74
N TRP A 65 13.87 4.36 6.27
CA TRP A 65 12.54 3.90 5.88
C TRP A 65 12.36 2.45 6.32
N VAL A 66 11.12 2.01 6.36
CA VAL A 66 10.73 0.64 6.67
C VAL A 66 9.82 0.18 5.55
N ASP A 67 10.04 -1.04 5.08
CA ASP A 67 9.20 -1.72 4.09
C ASP A 67 9.04 -3.18 4.50
N GLU A 68 8.08 -3.87 3.88
CA GLU A 68 7.88 -5.30 4.08
C GLU A 68 8.91 -6.13 3.30
N ASP A 69 9.31 -7.26 3.89
CA ASP A 69 10.15 -8.25 3.23
C ASP A 69 9.26 -9.19 2.40
N TYR A 70 9.20 -8.93 1.10
CA TYR A 70 8.37 -9.68 0.15
C TYR A 70 9.17 -10.75 -0.59
N THR A 71 8.47 -11.80 -1.04
CA THR A 71 9.05 -12.79 -1.95
C THR A 71 9.41 -12.13 -3.29
N LYS A 72 10.30 -12.78 -4.05
CA LYS A 72 10.75 -12.30 -5.36
C LYS A 72 9.59 -12.06 -6.32
N GLU A 73 8.63 -12.98 -6.38
CA GLU A 73 7.42 -12.88 -7.20
C GLU A 73 6.59 -11.63 -6.87
N VAL A 74 6.37 -11.35 -5.58
CA VAL A 74 5.64 -10.16 -5.14
C VAL A 74 6.43 -8.90 -5.46
N MET A 75 7.76 -8.90 -5.30
CA MET A 75 8.60 -7.76 -5.67
C MET A 75 8.56 -7.46 -7.17
N GLU A 76 8.54 -8.49 -8.02
CA GLU A 76 8.44 -8.34 -9.47
C GLU A 76 7.10 -7.72 -9.87
N ARG A 77 5.98 -8.28 -9.38
CA ARG A 77 4.65 -7.66 -9.56
C ARG A 77 4.60 -6.22 -9.08
N ARG A 78 5.19 -5.91 -7.92
CA ARG A 78 5.21 -4.53 -7.40
C ARG A 78 5.94 -3.58 -8.35
N LYS A 79 7.02 -4.01 -9.01
CA LYS A 79 7.73 -3.17 -10.00
C LYS A 79 6.82 -2.79 -11.18
N GLU A 80 5.97 -3.70 -11.62
CA GLU A 80 5.00 -3.47 -12.69
C GLU A 80 3.82 -2.59 -12.24
N LEU A 81 3.36 -2.77 -11.00
CA LEU A 81 2.20 -2.06 -10.46
C LEU A 81 2.51 -0.63 -9.98
N ILE A 82 3.76 -0.35 -9.57
CA ILE A 82 4.15 1.00 -9.10
C ILE A 82 3.89 2.09 -10.16
N PRO A 83 4.31 1.92 -11.43
CA PRO A 83 4.00 2.88 -12.50
C PRO A 83 2.49 3.08 -12.69
N LYS A 84 1.70 1.99 -12.73
CA LYS A 84 0.24 2.05 -12.85
C LYS A 84 -0.38 2.86 -11.70
N MET A 85 0.02 2.56 -10.46
CA MET A 85 -0.42 3.30 -9.26
C MET A 85 -0.05 4.79 -9.33
N MET A 86 1.16 5.13 -9.80
CA MET A 86 1.58 6.51 -9.96
C MET A 86 0.74 7.24 -11.01
N GLY A 87 0.39 6.60 -12.13
CA GLY A 87 -0.53 7.15 -13.13
C GLY A 87 -1.90 7.47 -12.55
N ILE A 88 -2.47 6.55 -11.76
CA ILE A 88 -3.76 6.76 -11.09
C ILE A 88 -3.67 7.94 -10.11
N ARG A 89 -2.59 8.07 -9.33
CA ARG A 89 -2.36 9.22 -8.45
C ARG A 89 -2.25 10.54 -9.21
N LYS A 90 -1.60 10.55 -10.38
CA LYS A 90 -1.51 11.74 -11.25
C LYS A 90 -2.88 12.19 -11.76
N SER A 91 -3.81 11.26 -11.98
CA SER A 91 -5.22 11.58 -12.32
C SER A 91 -6.06 12.09 -11.14
N GLY A 92 -5.46 12.33 -9.97
CA GLY A 92 -6.15 12.86 -8.79
C GLY A 92 -6.88 11.81 -7.93
N LYS A 93 -6.75 10.52 -8.24
CA LYS A 93 -7.38 9.43 -7.48
C LYS A 93 -6.47 8.94 -6.35
N PHE A 94 -7.05 8.57 -5.21
CA PHE A 94 -6.30 7.95 -4.12
C PHE A 94 -6.05 6.48 -4.42
N ALA A 95 -4.79 6.14 -4.74
CA ALA A 95 -4.36 4.76 -4.98
C ALA A 95 -3.28 4.32 -3.99
N ILE A 96 -3.40 3.09 -3.50
CA ILE A 96 -2.42 2.45 -2.60
C ILE A 96 -2.09 1.05 -3.11
N LEU A 97 -0.85 0.63 -2.89
CA LEU A 97 -0.38 -0.73 -3.18
C LEU A 97 -0.32 -1.50 -1.86
N LYS A 98 -1.02 -2.63 -1.78
CA LYS A 98 -0.95 -3.57 -0.64
C LYS A 98 -0.50 -4.92 -1.18
N LYS A 99 0.64 -5.43 -0.69
CA LYS A 99 1.28 -6.64 -1.21
C LYS A 99 1.48 -6.54 -2.75
N ASP A 100 0.75 -7.32 -3.53
CA ASP A 100 0.79 -7.41 -5.00
C ASP A 100 -0.49 -6.88 -5.66
N LYS A 101 -1.26 -6.02 -4.98
CA LYS A 101 -2.56 -5.53 -5.45
C LYS A 101 -2.70 -4.00 -5.30
N ILE A 102 -3.35 -3.37 -6.28
CA ILE A 102 -3.68 -1.94 -6.25
C ILE A 102 -5.09 -1.75 -5.69
N PHE A 103 -5.26 -0.80 -4.79
CA PHE A 103 -6.56 -0.35 -4.29
C PHE A 103 -6.76 1.12 -4.65
N VAL A 104 -7.88 1.45 -5.30
CA VAL A 104 -8.28 2.80 -5.66
C VAL A 104 -9.52 3.19 -4.86
N ASN A 105 -9.42 4.26 -4.06
CA ASN A 105 -10.49 4.70 -3.15
C ASN A 105 -11.06 3.57 -2.27
N GLY A 106 -10.20 2.62 -1.88
CA GLY A 106 -10.57 1.48 -1.03
C GLY A 106 -11.04 0.23 -1.77
N ILE A 107 -11.19 0.28 -3.10
CA ILE A 107 -11.65 -0.84 -3.92
C ILE A 107 -10.45 -1.47 -4.62
N GLU A 108 -10.34 -2.81 -4.58
CA GLU A 108 -9.32 -3.54 -5.32
C GLU A 108 -9.52 -3.38 -6.83
N LEU A 109 -8.44 -3.07 -7.54
CA LEU A 109 -8.43 -3.05 -8.99
C LEU A 109 -8.16 -4.47 -9.48
N GLU A 110 -9.17 -5.13 -10.06
CA GLU A 110 -8.97 -6.41 -10.74
C GLU A 110 -8.20 -6.16 -12.05
N GLU A 111 -7.13 -6.91 -12.26
CA GLU A 111 -6.44 -6.93 -13.54
C GLU A 111 -7.28 -7.76 -14.51
N THR A 112 -8.05 -7.08 -15.36
CA THR A 112 -8.61 -7.73 -16.55
C THR A 112 -7.43 -8.08 -17.45
N GLY A 113 -7.25 -9.39 -17.72
CA GLY A 113 -6.14 -9.90 -18.51
C GLY A 113 -6.01 -9.17 -19.84
N ASP A 114 -4.80 -8.69 -20.09
CA ASP A 114 -4.23 -8.20 -21.35
C ASP A 114 -5.21 -7.72 -22.43
N GLU A 115 -5.41 -6.41 -22.50
CA GLU A 115 -5.62 -5.73 -23.78
C GLU A 115 -4.50 -4.69 -23.94
N GLU A 116 -3.52 -5.03 -24.79
CA GLU A 116 -2.70 -4.04 -25.46
C GLU A 116 -3.62 -3.08 -26.23
N GLN A 117 -3.48 -1.76 -25.99
CA GLN A 117 -3.37 -0.77 -27.06
C GLN A 117 -3.03 0.62 -26.54
N ASN A 118 -2.22 1.29 -27.36
CA ASN A 118 -1.74 2.67 -27.25
C ASN A 118 -2.87 3.72 -27.26
N GLU A 119 -2.52 4.88 -26.72
CA GLU A 119 -3.06 6.23 -26.96
C GLU A 119 -4.54 6.55 -26.60
N THR A 120 -4.66 7.52 -25.68
CA THR A 120 -5.77 8.46 -25.42
C THR A 120 -7.22 7.96 -25.58
N ALA A 121 -7.94 7.84 -24.46
CA ALA A 121 -9.26 8.47 -24.24
C ALA A 121 -9.89 8.02 -22.90
N ASP A 122 -10.71 8.91 -22.39
CA ASP A 122 -11.56 8.84 -21.19
C ASP A 122 -12.00 7.44 -20.73
N VAL A 123 -11.51 7.03 -19.56
CA VAL A 123 -11.92 5.77 -18.92
C VAL A 123 -13.29 5.95 -18.24
N ASN A 124 -14.34 5.51 -18.94
CA ASN A 124 -15.67 5.33 -18.39
C ASN A 124 -15.70 4.08 -17.49
N VAL A 125 -15.64 4.27 -16.17
CA VAL A 125 -15.66 3.18 -15.19
C VAL A 125 -17.11 2.75 -14.92
N LYS A 126 -17.49 1.53 -15.33
CA LYS A 126 -18.74 0.89 -14.88
C LYS A 126 -18.65 0.56 -13.39
N MET A 127 -19.18 1.46 -12.56
CA MET A 127 -19.34 1.27 -11.12
C MET A 127 -20.43 0.23 -10.83
N LYS A 128 -20.08 -0.91 -10.21
CA LYS A 128 -21.07 -1.70 -9.47
C LYS A 128 -21.22 -1.06 -8.09
N LYS A 129 -22.39 -0.48 -7.80
CA LYS A 129 -22.74 0.00 -6.46
C LYS A 129 -23.18 -1.19 -5.62
N THR A 130 -22.50 -1.43 -4.51
CA THR A 130 -22.97 -2.33 -3.45
C THR A 130 -22.96 -1.56 -2.14
N ASP A 131 -24.05 -1.67 -1.37
CA ASP A 131 -24.18 -1.03 -0.07
C ASP A 131 -23.43 -1.82 1.01
N THR A 132 -23.10 -1.17 2.13
CA THR A 132 -22.26 -1.67 3.24
C THR A 132 -22.79 -2.92 3.97
N ALA A 133 -23.89 -3.51 3.52
CA ALA A 133 -24.45 -4.77 4.04
C ALA A 133 -24.71 -5.84 2.95
N GLY A 134 -24.17 -5.67 1.73
CA GLY A 134 -24.14 -6.74 0.73
C GLY A 134 -25.47 -7.13 0.09
N ARG A 135 -26.50 -6.27 0.13
CA ARG A 135 -27.77 -6.51 -0.56
C ARG A 135 -27.88 -5.66 -1.83
N GLN A 136 -28.23 -6.29 -2.96
CA GLN A 136 -28.47 -5.59 -4.23
C GLN A 136 -29.74 -4.73 -4.09
N VAL A 137 -29.67 -3.45 -4.45
CA VAL A 137 -30.85 -2.55 -4.47
C VAL A 137 -31.07 -2.05 -5.89
N GLU A 138 -32.28 -2.25 -6.41
CA GLU A 138 -32.66 -1.75 -7.73
C GLU A 138 -32.76 -0.21 -7.76
N PRO A 139 -32.39 0.42 -8.90
CA PRO A 139 -32.39 1.88 -9.00
C PRO A 139 -33.82 2.44 -8.97
N LYS A 140 -34.09 3.36 -8.02
CA LYS A 140 -35.33 4.14 -7.99
C LYS A 140 -35.40 5.06 -9.22
N LYS A 141 -36.43 4.90 -10.06
CA LYS A 141 -36.73 5.80 -11.18
C LYS A 141 -37.02 7.22 -10.67
N ILE A 142 -36.17 8.18 -11.02
CA ILE A 142 -36.41 9.61 -10.81
C ILE A 142 -37.50 10.06 -11.79
N ARG A 143 -38.64 10.55 -11.27
CA ARG A 143 -39.71 11.17 -12.09
C ARG A 143 -39.20 12.52 -12.60
N GLN A 144 -39.08 12.68 -13.92
CA GLN A 144 -38.81 13.99 -14.52
C GLN A 144 -40.04 14.89 -14.36
N SER A 145 -39.89 16.01 -13.64
CA SER A 145 -40.88 17.09 -13.63
C SER A 145 -40.87 17.79 -14.98
N LYS A 146 -41.98 17.69 -15.73
CA LYS A 146 -42.17 18.44 -16.97
C LYS A 146 -42.22 19.94 -16.65
N SER A 147 -41.27 20.70 -17.18
CA SER A 147 -41.34 22.15 -17.29
C SER A 147 -42.60 22.53 -18.09
N LYS A 148 -43.52 23.28 -17.46
CA LYS A 148 -44.61 23.96 -18.18
C LYS A 148 -44.08 25.29 -18.68
N LYS A 149 -43.83 25.37 -19.98
CA LYS A 149 -43.86 26.62 -20.75
C LYS A 149 -45.31 27.14 -20.77
N LYS A 150 -45.54 28.34 -20.26
CA LYS A 150 -46.46 29.32 -20.84
C LYS A 150 -46.15 30.70 -20.29
#